data_AF-A0A820CGT4-F1
#
_entry.id   AF-A0A820CGT4-F1
#
_cell.length_a   1.000
_cell.length_b   1.000
_cell.length_c   1.000
_cell.angle_alpha   90.00
_cell.angle_beta   90.00
_cell.angle_gamma   90.00
#
_symmetry.space_group_name_H-M   'P 1'
#
loop_
_entity.id
_entity.type
_entity.pdbx_description
1 polymer ?
#
loop_
_entity_poly.entity_id
_entity_poly.type
_entity_poly.pdbx_seq_one_letter_code
_entity_poly.pdbx_strand_id
1 'polypeptide(L)'
;MADLQAEIELTVELRKFVNIDLFVQGYYQIRTGIKFAPRIQSATKIEIKSELSSVIDDSNDSIYPACVFNDWGVSKTFLIIFKNEEVQLDDQFNFKLSVIVDAQNINECFNRLDMQLLVELYFLEKDYSPEKMPTMQQLCSRCYKLHFNPRFGIHTHVPILFDYFHLSALTTTVHGSLLCLIPPYVFDRPAVRQTSLFSFLFGQDLSQITTEQINPSLLQRAHNLHNNICEILLSSYESLQDFYETMLEHLPNNDEKPTHIHQKCQQKLRSLCEKLKNIDDIHTIDNLAHAHIAQCSAENIMLWCQFIQTFGVHESTAIVLSKEYHFKRVSHFV
;
A
#
# COMPACT_ATOMS: atom_id res chain seq x y z
N MET A 1 7.64 -12.68 -22.56
CA MET A 1 7.09 -12.39 -21.22
C MET A 1 6.51 -11.00 -21.27
N ALA A 2 5.31 -10.80 -20.72
CA ALA A 2 4.59 -9.54 -20.79
C ALA A 2 4.62 -8.91 -19.40
N ASP A 3 5.66 -8.13 -19.14
CA ASP A 3 5.90 -7.52 -17.83
C ASP A 3 5.07 -6.23 -17.71
N LEU A 4 4.48 -6.00 -16.53
CA LEU A 4 3.77 -4.79 -16.15
C LEU A 4 4.41 -4.22 -14.88
N GLN A 5 4.29 -2.91 -14.71
CA GLN A 5 4.56 -2.26 -13.45
C GLN A 5 3.24 -2.02 -12.71
N ALA A 6 3.13 -2.61 -11.53
CA ALA A 6 2.04 -2.40 -10.61
C ALA A 6 2.43 -1.34 -9.58
N GLU A 7 1.57 -0.32 -9.44
CA GLU A 7 1.69 0.70 -8.40
C GLU A 7 0.76 0.34 -7.25
N ILE A 8 1.34 0.14 -6.07
CA ILE A 8 0.63 -0.10 -4.81
C ILE A 8 0.93 1.05 -3.87
N GLU A 9 -0.05 1.43 -3.08
CA GLU A 9 0.18 2.30 -1.94
C GLU A 9 -0.19 1.55 -0.67
N LEU A 10 0.72 1.59 0.32
CA LEU A 10 0.47 1.12 1.68
C LEU A 10 0.49 2.31 2.63
N THR A 11 -0.49 2.39 3.50
CA THR A 11 -0.53 3.34 4.61
C THR A 11 -0.33 2.57 5.91
N VAL A 12 0.79 2.84 6.58
CA VAL A 12 1.12 2.29 7.90
C VAL A 12 0.87 3.35 8.95
N GLU A 13 -0.01 3.04 9.89
CA GLU A 13 -0.42 3.95 10.95
C GLU A 13 0.08 3.42 12.30
N LEU A 14 0.86 4.24 13.00
CA LEU A 14 1.31 3.98 14.35
C LEU A 14 0.40 4.73 15.31
N ARG A 15 -0.48 4.03 16.03
CA ARG A 15 -1.48 4.69 16.89
C ARG A 15 -1.01 4.84 18.30
N LYS A 16 -0.89 3.74 19.03
CA LYS A 16 -0.60 3.78 20.47
C LYS A 16 0.57 2.90 20.84
N PHE A 17 1.55 3.48 21.52
CA PHE A 17 2.62 2.76 22.18
C PHE A 17 2.27 2.55 23.66
N VAL A 18 2.48 1.34 24.15
CA VAL A 18 2.23 0.96 25.54
C VAL A 18 3.54 0.42 26.11
N ASN A 19 4.16 1.17 27.02
CA ASN A 19 5.27 0.70 27.80
C ASN A 19 4.76 -0.22 28.91
N ILE A 20 5.09 -1.51 28.87
CA ILE A 20 4.73 -2.45 29.94
C ILE A 20 5.85 -2.49 30.99
N ASP A 21 7.12 -2.59 30.56
CA ASP A 21 8.28 -2.68 31.47
C ASP A 21 9.63 -2.39 30.77
N LEU A 22 9.77 -1.25 30.09
CA LEU A 22 11.06 -0.79 29.59
C LEU A 22 12.02 -0.46 30.75
N PHE A 23 13.24 -0.98 30.69
CA PHE A 23 14.22 -0.88 31.78
C PHE A 23 14.82 0.51 31.98
N VAL A 24 14.83 1.34 30.93
CA VAL A 24 15.52 2.64 30.94
C VAL A 24 14.52 3.74 30.62
N GLN A 25 14.57 4.82 31.39
CA GLN A 25 13.81 6.02 31.05
C GLN A 25 14.56 6.79 29.98
N GLY A 26 13.86 7.27 28.97
CA GLY A 26 14.51 7.90 27.83
C GLY A 26 13.54 8.31 26.75
N TYR A 27 14.13 8.82 25.68
CA TYR A 27 13.41 9.08 24.45
C TYR A 27 13.43 7.84 23.57
N TYR A 28 12.27 7.51 23.03
CA TYR A 28 12.05 6.37 22.17
C TYR A 28 11.56 6.83 20.81
N GLN A 29 11.81 6.00 19.81
CA GLN A 29 11.38 6.21 18.44
C GLN A 29 11.09 4.87 17.79
N ILE A 30 10.08 4.83 16.95
CA ILE A 30 9.72 3.67 16.16
C ILE A 30 10.09 3.95 14.72
N ARG A 31 10.79 3.02 14.08
CA ARG A 31 11.11 3.09 12.66
C ARG A 31 10.43 1.95 11.92
N THR A 32 9.80 2.29 10.81
CA THR A 32 9.06 1.36 9.97
C THR A 32 9.60 1.34 8.56
N GLY A 33 9.66 0.15 7.97
CA GLY A 33 10.15 -0.05 6.62
C GLY A 33 9.44 -1.22 5.95
N ILE A 34 9.40 -1.21 4.63
CA ILE A 34 8.86 -2.32 3.83
C ILE A 34 10.00 -3.09 3.20
N LYS A 35 9.97 -4.41 3.35
CA LYS A 35 10.94 -5.34 2.77
C LYS A 35 10.24 -6.35 1.88
N PHE A 36 10.94 -6.78 0.85
CA PHE A 36 10.53 -7.86 -0.06
C PHE A 36 11.51 -9.02 0.00
N ALA A 37 11.13 -10.14 -0.62
CA ALA A 37 12.08 -11.21 -0.89
C ALA A 37 13.34 -10.65 -1.60
N PRO A 38 14.57 -11.05 -1.23
CA PRO A 38 15.82 -10.44 -1.74
C PRO A 38 15.95 -10.41 -3.26
N ARG A 39 15.31 -11.36 -3.97
CA ARG A 39 15.32 -11.44 -5.43
C ARG A 39 14.51 -10.33 -6.13
N ILE A 40 13.57 -9.72 -5.42
CA ILE A 40 12.60 -8.75 -5.97
C ILE A 40 12.88 -7.34 -5.45
N GLN A 41 13.62 -7.22 -4.34
CA GLN A 41 13.95 -5.95 -3.71
C GLN A 41 14.71 -5.00 -4.65
N SER A 42 15.60 -5.50 -5.52
CA SER A 42 16.31 -4.67 -6.51
C SER A 42 15.45 -4.17 -7.67
N ALA A 43 14.24 -4.72 -7.83
CA ALA A 43 13.30 -4.39 -8.90
C ALA A 43 12.07 -3.62 -8.38
N THR A 44 12.11 -3.17 -7.11
CA THR A 44 11.01 -2.46 -6.47
C THR A 44 11.48 -1.08 -6.02
N LYS A 45 10.75 -0.04 -6.44
CA LYS A 45 10.96 1.32 -5.92
C LYS A 45 10.03 1.55 -4.73
N ILE A 46 10.56 2.15 -3.66
CA ILE A 46 9.77 2.54 -2.49
C ILE A 46 9.91 4.05 -2.34
N GLU A 47 8.79 4.75 -2.28
CA GLU A 47 8.73 6.18 -1.92
C GLU A 47 7.89 6.32 -0.66
N ILE A 48 8.40 7.05 0.34
CA ILE A 48 7.69 7.23 1.62
C ILE A 48 7.32 8.70 1.78
N LYS A 49 6.08 8.94 2.20
CA LYS A 49 5.60 10.26 2.62
C LYS A 49 5.04 10.17 4.03
N SER A 50 5.41 11.13 4.87
CA SER A 50 4.80 11.34 6.18
C SER A 50 3.69 12.35 6.02
N GLU A 51 2.50 12.05 6.54
CA GLU A 51 1.46 13.05 6.73
C GLU A 51 1.61 13.64 8.14
N LEU A 52 1.75 14.97 8.24
CA LEU A 52 1.76 15.62 9.55
C LEU A 52 0.33 15.61 10.08
N SER A 53 0.13 15.06 11.27
CA SER A 53 -1.11 15.29 12.02
C SER A 53 -1.28 16.79 12.24
N SER A 54 -2.39 17.37 11.79
CA SER A 54 -2.74 18.79 11.98
C SER A 54 -3.08 19.13 13.43
N VAL A 55 -3.06 18.14 14.33
CA VAL A 55 -3.19 18.32 15.76
C VAL A 55 -1.84 18.81 16.28
N ILE A 56 -1.77 20.11 16.57
CA ILE A 56 -0.71 20.70 17.37
C ILE A 56 -0.87 20.06 18.76
N ASP A 57 -0.10 19.02 19.05
CA ASP A 57 0.04 18.49 20.40
C ASP A 57 0.69 19.60 21.25
N ASP A 58 -0.13 20.34 21.99
CA ASP A 58 0.30 21.29 23.03
C ASP A 58 0.99 20.58 24.22
N SER A 59 1.09 19.24 24.18
CA SER A 59 1.89 18.45 25.12
C SER A 59 3.37 18.47 24.69
N ASN A 60 4.17 19.26 25.42
CA ASN A 60 5.62 19.48 25.27
C ASN A 60 6.54 18.22 25.35
N ASP A 61 6.05 17.00 25.18
CA ASP A 61 6.80 15.76 25.45
C ASP A 61 7.45 15.09 24.23
N SER A 62 7.22 15.60 23.01
CA SER A 62 7.87 15.10 21.80
C SER A 62 9.00 16.01 21.32
N ILE A 63 10.24 15.50 21.24
CA ILE A 63 11.41 16.30 20.82
C ILE A 63 11.43 16.52 19.31
N TYR A 64 11.11 15.48 18.53
CA TYR A 64 11.16 15.51 17.07
C TYR A 64 9.84 15.00 16.50
N PRO A 65 9.27 15.66 15.48
CA PRO A 65 8.07 15.18 14.80
C PRO A 65 8.38 13.94 13.96
N ALA A 66 7.32 13.20 13.59
CA ALA A 66 7.44 12.12 12.62
C ALA A 66 8.03 12.63 11.30
N CYS A 67 8.89 11.83 10.70
CA CYS A 67 9.54 12.18 9.43
C CYS A 67 9.90 10.94 8.62
N VAL A 68 10.37 11.16 7.40
CA VAL A 68 10.98 10.12 6.56
C VAL A 68 12.48 10.30 6.60
N PHE A 69 13.22 9.24 6.95
CA PHE A 69 14.67 9.26 7.02
C PHE A 69 15.27 7.99 6.43
N ASN A 70 16.13 8.12 5.41
CA ASN A 70 16.79 7.01 4.72
C ASN A 70 15.83 5.90 4.25
N ASP A 71 14.68 6.27 3.68
CA ASP A 71 13.62 5.32 3.28
C ASP A 71 13.02 4.51 4.44
N TRP A 72 13.00 5.10 5.64
CA TRP A 72 12.22 4.62 6.78
C TRP A 72 11.17 5.67 7.19
N GLY A 73 9.98 5.19 7.55
CA GLY A 73 9.00 5.98 8.28
C GLY A 73 9.39 6.04 9.74
N VAL A 74 9.73 7.23 10.22
CA VAL A 74 10.25 7.47 11.57
C VAL A 74 9.20 8.19 12.39
N SER A 75 8.73 7.56 13.48
CA SER A 75 7.73 8.12 14.38
C SER A 75 8.23 9.41 15.04
N LYS A 76 7.29 10.16 15.63
CA LYS A 76 7.67 11.21 16.58
C LYS A 76 8.51 10.61 17.72
N THR A 77 9.46 11.39 18.22
CA THR A 77 10.33 10.97 19.32
C THR A 77 9.63 11.27 20.64
N PHE A 78 9.21 10.22 21.35
CA PHE A 78 8.41 10.34 22.56
C PHE A 78 9.19 9.94 23.82
N LEU A 79 8.85 10.56 24.94
CA LEU A 79 9.47 10.28 26.23
C LEU A 79 8.76 9.14 26.96
N ILE A 80 9.53 8.25 27.59
CA ILE A 80 9.02 7.26 28.55
C ILE A 80 9.72 7.49 29.90
N ILE A 81 8.91 7.61 30.94
CA ILE A 81 9.35 7.84 32.33
C ILE A 81 8.82 6.74 33.24
N PHE A 82 7.58 6.30 33.05
CA PHE A 82 6.91 5.41 33.98
C PHE A 82 6.64 4.04 33.37
N LYS A 83 6.56 3.05 34.25
CA LYS A 83 6.03 1.72 33.90
C LYS A 83 4.53 1.82 33.63
N ASN A 84 4.01 1.03 32.69
CA ASN A 84 2.60 1.04 32.28
C ASN A 84 2.15 2.39 31.69
N GLU A 85 3.08 3.10 31.04
CA GLU A 85 2.82 4.38 30.36
C GLU A 85 2.28 4.15 28.95
N GLU A 86 1.27 4.92 28.56
CA GLU A 86 0.70 4.90 27.22
C GLU A 86 0.99 6.21 26.50
N VAL A 87 1.43 6.13 25.24
CA VAL A 87 1.73 7.28 24.40
C VAL A 87 0.95 7.17 23.10
N GLN A 88 0.18 8.21 22.78
CA GLN A 88 -0.46 8.35 21.47
C GLN A 88 0.56 8.89 20.47
N LEU A 89 0.80 8.14 19.40
CA LEU A 89 1.71 8.50 18.32
C LEU A 89 0.95 9.20 17.22
N ASP A 90 -0.05 8.50 16.66
CA ASP A 90 -0.91 8.95 15.57
C ASP A 90 -0.15 9.36 14.31
N ASP A 91 0.98 8.68 14.08
CA ASP A 91 1.86 8.90 12.95
C ASP A 91 1.43 8.03 11.76
N GLN A 92 1.43 8.61 10.56
CA GLN A 92 1.06 7.92 9.31
C GLN A 92 2.19 7.99 8.28
N PHE A 93 2.54 6.83 7.71
CA PHE A 93 3.53 6.70 6.64
C PHE A 93 2.92 6.04 5.42
N ASN A 94 2.94 6.74 4.30
CA ASN A 94 2.46 6.24 3.01
C ASN A 94 3.65 5.74 2.19
N PHE A 95 3.71 4.43 1.95
CA PHE A 95 4.69 3.76 1.11
C PHE A 95 4.11 3.52 -0.28
N LYS A 96 4.59 4.23 -1.28
CA LYS A 96 4.34 3.91 -2.70
C LYS A 96 5.34 2.89 -3.19
N LEU A 97 4.83 1.79 -3.72
CA LEU A 97 5.59 0.63 -4.16
C LEU A 97 5.35 0.42 -5.66
N SER A 98 6.43 0.46 -6.45
CA SER A 98 6.39 0.15 -7.88
C SER A 98 7.00 -1.22 -8.10
N VAL A 99 6.18 -2.22 -8.46
CA VAL A 99 6.56 -3.65 -8.54
C VAL A 99 6.38 -4.18 -9.96
N ILE A 100 7.38 -4.88 -10.51
CA ILE A 100 7.25 -5.56 -11.79
C ILE A 100 6.54 -6.91 -11.63
N VAL A 101 5.47 -7.14 -12.39
CA VAL A 101 4.63 -8.34 -12.37
C VAL A 101 4.40 -8.90 -13.77
N ASP A 102 4.23 -10.21 -13.90
CA ASP A 102 3.82 -10.85 -15.15
C ASP A 102 2.32 -10.68 -15.33
N ALA A 103 1.90 -10.06 -16.43
CA ALA A 103 0.49 -9.78 -16.71
C ALA A 103 -0.40 -11.00 -16.82
N GLN A 104 0.16 -12.16 -17.15
CA GLN A 104 -0.62 -13.40 -17.23
C GLN A 104 -0.83 -14.03 -15.85
N ASN A 105 0.05 -13.72 -14.89
CA ASN A 105 0.13 -14.38 -13.60
C ASN A 105 0.22 -13.38 -12.43
N ILE A 106 -0.49 -12.25 -12.55
CA ILE A 106 -0.40 -11.12 -11.60
C ILE A 106 -0.59 -11.59 -10.15
N ASN A 107 -1.63 -12.38 -9.87
CA ASN A 107 -1.92 -12.90 -8.54
C ASN A 107 -0.76 -13.73 -7.96
N GLU A 108 -0.15 -14.58 -8.78
CA GLU A 108 0.98 -15.41 -8.34
C GLU A 108 2.23 -14.58 -8.09
N CYS A 109 2.48 -13.54 -8.90
CA CYS A 109 3.57 -12.61 -8.68
C CYS A 109 3.46 -11.95 -7.30
N PHE A 110 2.27 -11.46 -6.94
CA PHE A 110 2.01 -10.87 -5.62
C PHE A 110 2.22 -11.85 -4.46
N ASN A 111 1.78 -13.10 -4.61
CA ASN A 111 2.02 -14.14 -3.60
C ASN A 111 3.51 -14.43 -3.38
N ARG A 112 4.35 -14.24 -4.40
CA ARG A 112 5.80 -14.47 -4.35
C ARG A 112 6.61 -13.28 -3.83
N LEU A 113 6.01 -12.09 -3.70
CA LEU A 113 6.71 -10.88 -3.22
C LEU A 113 7.25 -11.03 -1.80
N ASP A 114 6.57 -11.82 -0.97
CA ASP A 114 6.84 -11.98 0.46
C ASP A 114 7.03 -10.62 1.14
N MET A 115 6.07 -9.73 0.92
CA MET A 115 6.05 -8.38 1.46
C MET A 115 6.02 -8.43 2.99
N GLN A 116 6.90 -7.66 3.63
CA GLN A 116 7.10 -7.67 5.07
C GLN A 116 7.18 -6.24 5.61
N LEU A 117 6.49 -5.98 6.70
CA LEU A 117 6.63 -4.77 7.52
C LEU A 117 7.72 -5.00 8.56
N LEU A 118 8.78 -4.21 8.50
CA LEU A 118 9.82 -4.10 9.52
C LEU A 118 9.44 -3.00 10.49
N VAL A 119 9.49 -3.29 11.78
CA VAL A 119 9.26 -2.31 12.86
C VAL A 119 10.37 -2.43 13.88
N GLU A 120 11.06 -1.32 14.12
CA GLU A 120 12.23 -1.23 14.98
C GLU A 120 12.00 -0.24 16.10
N LEU A 121 12.43 -0.61 17.31
CA LEU A 121 12.41 0.27 18.47
C LEU A 121 13.81 0.85 18.68
N TYR A 122 13.89 2.18 18.75
CA TYR A 122 15.12 2.93 18.98
C TYR A 122 15.04 3.68 20.31
N PHE A 123 16.21 3.92 20.90
CA PHE A 123 16.38 4.61 22.17
C PHE A 123 17.45 5.69 22.12
N LEU A 124 17.20 6.75 22.87
CA LEU A 124 18.09 7.86 23.13
C LEU A 124 18.00 8.24 24.62
N GLU A 125 19.14 8.38 25.28
CA GLU A 125 19.21 8.79 26.69
C GLU A 125 18.70 10.22 26.90
N LYS A 126 18.10 10.48 28.07
CA LYS A 126 17.53 11.79 28.45
C LYS A 126 18.55 12.93 28.53
N ASP A 127 19.81 12.63 28.85
CA ASP A 127 20.88 13.62 29.10
C ASP A 127 21.55 14.15 27.82
N TYR A 128 20.84 14.07 26.69
CA TYR A 128 21.35 14.48 25.38
C TYR A 128 21.65 15.98 25.31
N SER A 129 22.84 16.34 24.79
CA SER A 129 23.21 17.71 24.47
C SER A 129 22.86 18.05 23.01
N PRO A 130 22.22 19.20 22.74
CA PRO A 130 21.71 19.56 21.41
C PRO A 130 22.78 19.81 20.32
N GLU A 131 24.07 19.67 20.64
CA GLU A 131 25.19 20.03 19.74
C GLU A 131 25.58 18.91 18.74
N LYS A 132 25.07 17.68 18.85
CA LYS A 132 25.41 16.57 17.95
C LYS A 132 24.17 15.80 17.52
N MET A 133 23.90 15.69 16.22
CA MET A 133 22.78 14.91 15.67
C MET A 133 22.64 13.53 16.39
N PRO A 134 21.46 13.20 16.96
CA PRO A 134 21.35 12.09 17.90
C PRO A 134 21.54 10.75 17.19
N THR A 135 22.58 10.03 17.59
CA THR A 135 22.78 8.63 17.18
C THR A 135 21.92 7.76 18.10
N MET A 136 20.67 7.53 17.71
CA MET A 136 19.79 6.61 18.45
C MET A 136 20.27 5.17 18.31
N GLN A 137 20.22 4.40 19.39
CA GLN A 137 20.55 2.98 19.39
C GLN A 137 19.31 2.15 19.05
N GLN A 138 19.44 1.21 18.12
CA GLN A 138 18.41 0.20 17.87
C GLN A 138 18.38 -0.82 19.02
N LEU A 139 17.21 -0.96 19.65
CA LEU A 139 16.98 -1.90 20.74
C LEU A 139 16.42 -3.24 20.26
N CYS A 140 15.41 -3.19 19.39
CA CYS A 140 14.69 -4.37 18.95
C CYS A 140 14.22 -4.21 17.50
N SER A 141 14.03 -5.33 16.79
CA SER A 141 13.45 -5.38 15.44
C SER A 141 12.42 -6.51 15.35
N ARG A 142 11.26 -6.20 14.77
CA ARG A 142 10.21 -7.17 14.46
C ARG A 142 9.91 -7.13 12.97
N CYS A 143 9.57 -8.28 12.42
CA CYS A 143 9.21 -8.44 11.03
C CYS A 143 7.85 -9.14 10.92
N TYR A 144 6.91 -8.52 10.20
CA TYR A 144 5.56 -9.02 10.03
C TYR A 144 5.26 -9.23 8.55
N LYS A 145 4.86 -10.44 8.17
CA LYS A 145 4.44 -10.73 6.81
C LYS A 145 3.12 -10.04 6.50
N LEU A 146 3.11 -9.25 5.43
CA LEU A 146 1.91 -8.60 4.90
C LEU A 146 1.33 -9.45 3.76
N HIS A 147 0.08 -9.87 3.93
CA HIS A 147 -0.65 -10.65 2.94
C HIS A 147 -1.43 -9.73 1.99
N PHE A 148 -0.71 -9.04 1.11
CA PHE A 148 -1.32 -8.18 0.10
C PHE A 148 -1.95 -8.99 -1.04
N ASN A 149 -3.19 -8.68 -1.41
CA ASN A 149 -3.87 -9.24 -2.58
C ASN A 149 -4.21 -8.14 -3.58
N PRO A 150 -3.86 -8.25 -4.88
CA PRO A 150 -4.11 -7.18 -5.85
C PRO A 150 -5.59 -6.90 -6.12
N ARG A 151 -6.50 -7.84 -5.79
CA ARG A 151 -7.95 -7.65 -5.93
C ARG A 151 -8.61 -7.11 -4.67
N PHE A 152 -8.09 -7.41 -3.48
CA PHE A 152 -8.71 -7.05 -2.20
C PHE A 152 -7.93 -6.00 -1.40
N GLY A 153 -6.70 -5.69 -1.82
CA GLY A 153 -5.77 -4.91 -1.01
C GLY A 153 -5.35 -5.63 0.27
N ILE A 154 -5.08 -4.84 1.30
CA ILE A 154 -4.86 -5.28 2.68
C ILE A 154 -5.40 -4.21 3.63
N HIS A 155 -6.25 -4.58 4.58
CA HIS A 155 -6.72 -3.70 5.63
C HIS A 155 -6.74 -4.49 6.94
N THR A 156 -5.71 -4.32 7.76
CA THR A 156 -5.54 -5.16 8.95
C THR A 156 -4.91 -4.43 10.11
N HIS A 157 -5.32 -4.84 11.31
CA HIS A 157 -4.58 -4.52 12.52
C HIS A 157 -3.35 -5.43 12.64
N VAL A 158 -2.23 -4.87 13.07
CA VAL A 158 -0.97 -5.57 13.33
C VAL A 158 -0.54 -5.21 14.75
N PRO A 159 -0.86 -6.02 15.77
CA PRO A 159 -0.39 -5.76 17.12
C PRO A 159 1.08 -6.17 17.22
N ILE A 160 1.93 -5.22 17.61
CA ILE A 160 3.37 -5.44 17.69
C ILE A 160 3.74 -5.55 19.15
N LEU A 161 4.18 -6.74 19.57
CA LEU A 161 4.80 -6.93 20.88
C LEU A 161 6.32 -7.00 20.67
N PHE A 162 7.06 -6.11 21.33
CA PHE A 162 8.52 -6.14 21.31
C PHE A 162 9.04 -7.34 22.13
N ASP A 163 10.36 -7.51 22.23
CA ASP A 163 10.94 -8.68 22.87
C ASP A 163 10.78 -8.65 24.41
N TYR A 164 11.21 -9.74 25.05
CA TYR A 164 11.13 -9.87 26.51
C TYR A 164 11.99 -8.84 27.26
N PHE A 165 13.05 -8.33 26.62
CA PHE A 165 13.91 -7.30 27.22
C PHE A 165 13.35 -5.88 27.02
N HIS A 166 12.43 -5.70 26.09
CA HIS A 166 11.80 -4.42 25.79
C HIS A 166 10.28 -4.56 25.84
N LEU A 167 9.77 -5.04 26.98
CA LEU A 167 8.37 -5.41 27.15
C LEU A 167 7.47 -4.19 26.94
N SER A 168 7.01 -4.04 25.71
CA SER A 168 6.20 -2.92 25.24
C SER A 168 5.43 -3.37 24.01
N ALA A 169 4.34 -2.68 23.74
CA ALA A 169 3.45 -3.00 22.63
C ALA A 169 3.17 -1.75 21.78
N LEU A 170 2.97 -1.96 20.50
CA LEU A 170 2.57 -0.93 19.55
C LEU A 170 1.31 -1.39 18.81
N THR A 171 0.33 -0.51 18.79
CA THR A 171 -0.92 -0.65 18.04
C THR A 171 -0.67 -0.10 16.64
N THR A 172 -0.65 -0.98 15.63
CA THR A 172 -0.45 -0.60 14.23
C THR A 172 -1.63 -1.02 13.37
N THR A 173 -2.00 -0.17 12.41
CA THR A 173 -2.94 -0.49 11.34
C THR A 173 -2.22 -0.36 10.00
N VAL A 174 -2.51 -1.28 9.08
CA VAL A 174 -1.94 -1.27 7.73
C VAL A 174 -3.10 -1.34 6.74
N HIS A 175 -3.19 -0.30 5.91
CA HIS A 175 -4.06 -0.25 4.75
C HIS A 175 -3.21 -0.35 3.48
N GLY A 176 -3.73 -0.93 2.41
CA GLY A 176 -3.04 -0.94 1.14
C GLY A 176 -3.94 -1.35 0.00
N SER A 177 -3.73 -0.75 -1.18
CA SER A 177 -4.54 -1.02 -2.38
C SER A 177 -3.69 -0.99 -3.65
N LEU A 178 -4.12 -1.73 -4.66
CA LEU A 178 -3.57 -1.65 -6.01
C LEU A 178 -4.15 -0.41 -6.70
N LEU A 179 -3.27 0.50 -7.13
CA LEU A 179 -3.68 1.76 -7.75
C LEU A 179 -3.67 1.67 -9.26
N CYS A 180 -2.58 1.16 -9.83
CA CYS A 180 -2.36 1.16 -11.27
C CYS A 180 -1.70 -0.12 -11.76
N LEU A 181 -1.99 -0.48 -13.02
CA LEU A 181 -1.21 -1.42 -13.81
C LEU A 181 -0.80 -0.70 -15.09
N ILE A 182 0.49 -0.40 -15.22
CA ILE A 182 1.05 0.40 -16.33
C ILE A 182 2.15 -0.38 -17.05
N PRO A 183 2.51 -0.02 -18.30
CA PRO A 183 3.74 -0.52 -18.90
C PRO A 183 4.94 -0.26 -17.97
N PRO A 184 5.92 -1.17 -17.92
CA PRO A 184 7.09 -0.99 -17.09
C PRO A 184 7.90 0.22 -17.55
N TYR A 185 8.16 1.15 -16.63
CA TYR A 185 8.99 2.32 -16.87
C TYR A 185 10.38 2.07 -16.23
N VAL A 186 11.34 1.60 -17.02
CA VAL A 186 12.69 1.30 -16.52
C VAL A 186 13.54 2.58 -16.53
N PHE A 187 13.77 3.17 -15.36
CA PHE A 187 14.59 4.39 -15.21
C PHE A 187 16.10 4.19 -15.46
N ASP A 188 16.62 2.97 -15.39
CA ASP A 188 18.07 2.72 -15.21
C ASP A 188 18.78 1.93 -16.33
N ARG A 189 18.19 1.82 -17.52
CA ARG A 189 18.90 1.25 -18.68
C ARG A 189 18.73 2.13 -19.92
N PRO A 190 19.79 2.85 -20.36
CA PRO A 190 19.73 3.73 -21.54
C PRO A 190 19.56 2.98 -22.89
N ALA A 191 19.18 1.69 -22.89
CA ALA A 191 19.11 0.87 -24.09
C ALA A 191 18.00 -0.22 -24.08
N VAL A 192 17.12 -0.28 -23.07
CA VAL A 192 15.95 -1.18 -23.13
C VAL A 192 14.76 -0.35 -23.58
N ARG A 193 14.23 -0.69 -24.76
CA ARG A 193 13.08 -0.03 -25.40
C ARG A 193 11.99 0.23 -24.35
N GLN A 194 11.47 1.46 -24.30
CA GLN A 194 10.17 1.70 -23.68
C GLN A 194 9.18 0.76 -24.38
N THR A 195 8.79 -0.32 -23.71
CA THR A 195 7.76 -1.22 -24.23
C THR A 195 6.44 -0.48 -24.10
N SER A 196 5.93 0.03 -25.21
CA SER A 196 4.57 0.60 -25.27
C SER A 196 3.53 -0.45 -24.86
N LEU A 197 2.32 -0.07 -24.39
CA LEU A 197 1.29 -1.11 -24.18
C LEU A 197 1.01 -1.88 -25.47
N PHE A 198 1.27 -1.32 -26.64
CA PHE A 198 1.20 -2.05 -27.89
C PHE A 198 2.11 -3.29 -27.89
N SER A 199 3.40 -3.11 -27.58
CA SER A 199 4.37 -4.22 -27.53
C SER A 199 3.95 -5.28 -26.50
N PHE A 200 3.31 -4.82 -25.44
CA PHE A 200 2.76 -5.65 -24.39
C PHE A 200 1.50 -6.44 -24.81
N LEU A 201 0.50 -5.75 -25.36
CA LEU A 201 -0.79 -6.29 -25.81
C LEU A 201 -0.59 -7.28 -26.96
N PHE A 202 0.24 -6.91 -27.93
CA PHE A 202 0.43 -7.67 -29.16
C PHE A 202 1.67 -8.57 -29.15
N GLY A 203 2.57 -8.40 -28.18
CA GLY A 203 3.79 -9.22 -28.03
C GLY A 203 4.89 -8.90 -29.04
N GLN A 204 4.76 -7.82 -29.81
CA GLN A 204 5.71 -7.35 -30.83
C GLN A 204 5.72 -5.82 -30.86
N ASP A 205 6.87 -5.22 -31.11
CA ASP A 205 6.95 -3.76 -31.25
C ASP A 205 6.20 -3.28 -32.50
N LEU A 206 5.55 -2.10 -32.40
CA LEU A 206 4.86 -1.41 -33.49
C LEU A 206 5.67 -1.36 -34.79
N SER A 207 6.99 -1.18 -34.68
CA SER A 207 7.91 -1.08 -35.82
C SER A 207 8.15 -2.41 -36.55
N GLN A 208 7.70 -3.53 -35.98
CA GLN A 208 7.92 -4.89 -36.49
C GLN A 208 6.66 -5.49 -37.14
N ILE A 209 5.49 -4.88 -36.96
CA ILE A 209 4.23 -5.37 -37.55
C ILE A 209 4.04 -4.77 -38.94
N THR A 210 4.10 -5.61 -39.97
CA THR A 210 3.56 -5.27 -41.29
C THR A 210 2.06 -5.58 -41.33
N THR A 211 1.28 -4.83 -42.11
CA THR A 211 -0.18 -4.99 -42.23
C THR A 211 -0.64 -6.41 -42.59
N GLU A 212 0.27 -7.23 -43.16
CA GLU A 212 0.04 -8.64 -43.51
C GLU A 212 0.17 -9.63 -42.33
N GLN A 213 0.66 -9.19 -41.16
CA GLN A 213 0.86 -10.04 -39.97
C GLN A 213 -0.27 -9.95 -38.94
N ILE A 214 -1.33 -9.19 -39.25
CA ILE A 214 -2.51 -9.03 -38.38
C ILE A 214 -3.35 -10.31 -38.43
N ASN A 215 -3.07 -11.22 -37.51
CA ASN A 215 -3.80 -12.48 -37.37
C ASN A 215 -4.85 -12.41 -36.25
N PRO A 216 -5.97 -13.15 -36.35
CA PRO A 216 -7.03 -13.16 -35.34
C PRO A 216 -6.53 -13.58 -33.94
N SER A 217 -5.49 -14.41 -33.87
CA SER A 217 -4.85 -14.80 -32.61
C SER A 217 -4.18 -13.62 -31.88
N LEU A 218 -3.66 -12.64 -32.62
CA LEU A 218 -2.97 -11.46 -32.08
C LEU A 218 -3.99 -10.47 -31.49
N LEU A 219 -5.12 -10.27 -32.17
CA LEU A 219 -6.26 -9.51 -31.65
C LEU A 219 -6.86 -10.18 -30.41
N GLN A 220 -7.07 -11.50 -30.46
CA GLN A 220 -7.59 -12.25 -29.31
C GLN A 220 -6.67 -12.14 -28.09
N ARG A 221 -5.35 -12.17 -28.29
CA ARG A 221 -4.37 -11.96 -27.22
C ARG A 221 -4.53 -10.57 -26.60
N ALA A 222 -4.60 -9.52 -27.41
CA ALA A 222 -4.77 -8.15 -26.92
C ALA A 222 -6.08 -7.99 -26.13
N HIS A 223 -7.18 -8.55 -26.63
CA HIS A 223 -8.48 -8.57 -25.94
C HIS A 223 -8.40 -9.30 -24.59
N ASN A 224 -7.72 -10.43 -24.52
CA ASN A 224 -7.56 -11.18 -23.28
C ASN A 224 -6.70 -10.43 -22.25
N LEU A 225 -5.59 -9.83 -22.68
CA LEU A 225 -4.75 -9.03 -21.79
C LEU A 225 -5.47 -7.77 -21.28
N HIS A 226 -6.17 -7.06 -22.18
CA HIS A 226 -7.03 -5.93 -21.81
C HIS A 226 -8.08 -6.34 -20.76
N ASN A 227 -8.81 -7.42 -21.01
CA ASN A 227 -9.81 -7.93 -20.09
C ASN A 227 -9.20 -8.26 -18.72
N ASN A 228 -8.09 -9.00 -18.69
CA ASN A 228 -7.44 -9.40 -17.43
C ASN A 228 -6.99 -8.19 -16.59
N ILE A 229 -6.42 -7.16 -17.22
CA ILE A 229 -5.96 -5.95 -16.53
C ILE A 229 -7.16 -5.17 -15.98
N CYS A 230 -8.18 -4.92 -16.83
CA CYS A 230 -9.38 -4.21 -16.41
C CYS A 230 -10.12 -4.98 -15.31
N GLU A 231 -10.18 -6.32 -15.38
CA GLU A 231 -10.80 -7.15 -14.35
C GLU A 231 -10.10 -6.98 -13.00
N ILE A 232 -8.75 -7.01 -12.96
CA ILE A 232 -8.00 -6.85 -11.71
C ILE A 232 -8.18 -5.43 -11.14
N LEU A 233 -8.04 -4.39 -11.97
CA LEU A 233 -8.23 -3.00 -11.52
C LEU A 233 -9.65 -2.75 -11.01
N LEU A 234 -10.67 -3.27 -11.70
CA LEU A 234 -12.06 -3.11 -11.27
C LEU A 234 -12.40 -3.97 -10.05
N SER A 235 -11.76 -5.14 -9.88
CA SER A 235 -11.89 -5.95 -8.67
C SER A 235 -11.27 -5.25 -7.45
N SER A 236 -10.11 -4.62 -7.62
CA SER A 236 -9.45 -3.78 -6.60
C SER A 236 -10.38 -2.65 -6.17
N TYR A 237 -10.97 -1.95 -7.14
CA TYR A 237 -11.92 -0.88 -6.89
C TYR A 237 -13.16 -1.38 -6.13
N GLU A 238 -13.80 -2.45 -6.61
CA GLU A 238 -15.01 -3.03 -6.02
C GLU A 238 -14.76 -3.48 -4.57
N SER A 239 -13.63 -4.14 -4.31
CA SER A 239 -13.30 -4.59 -2.96
C SER A 239 -13.01 -3.45 -2.00
N LEU A 240 -12.29 -2.41 -2.45
CA LEU A 240 -12.04 -1.22 -1.65
C LEU A 240 -13.35 -0.46 -1.38
N GLN A 241 -14.24 -0.40 -2.35
CA GLN A 241 -15.55 0.21 -2.24
C GLN A 241 -16.42 -0.53 -1.22
N ASP A 242 -16.50 -1.86 -1.30
CA ASP A 242 -17.26 -2.66 -0.33
C ASP A 242 -16.71 -2.49 1.09
N PHE A 243 -15.39 -2.43 1.22
CA PHE A 243 -14.73 -2.16 2.49
C PHE A 243 -15.02 -0.73 2.99
N TYR A 244 -14.97 0.28 2.11
CA TYR A 244 -15.32 1.67 2.41
C TYR A 244 -16.76 1.77 2.94
N GLU A 245 -17.72 1.14 2.25
CA GLU A 245 -19.13 1.11 2.64
C GLU A 245 -19.33 0.42 4.00
N THR A 246 -18.65 -0.71 4.24
CA THR A 246 -18.66 -1.39 5.55
C THR A 246 -18.11 -0.50 6.66
N MET A 247 -16.98 0.17 6.41
CA MET A 247 -16.35 1.06 7.39
C MET A 247 -17.20 2.30 7.70
N LEU A 248 -17.96 2.82 6.73
CA LEU A 248 -18.90 3.93 6.96
C LEU A 248 -19.96 3.58 8.01
N GLU A 249 -20.40 2.31 8.10
CA GLU A 249 -21.37 1.88 9.12
C GLU A 249 -20.85 2.06 10.55
N HIS A 250 -19.53 2.07 10.73
CA HIS A 250 -18.86 2.18 12.03
C HIS A 250 -18.48 3.62 12.43
N LEU A 251 -18.79 4.62 11.59
CA LEU A 251 -18.58 6.02 11.94
C LEU A 251 -19.64 6.51 12.94
N PRO A 252 -19.26 7.30 13.97
CA PRO A 252 -20.15 7.70 15.05
C PRO A 252 -21.26 8.68 14.62
N ASN A 253 -21.08 9.45 13.54
CA ASN A 253 -22.04 10.46 13.07
C ASN A 253 -22.60 10.10 11.70
N ASN A 254 -23.93 9.94 11.60
CA ASN A 254 -24.62 9.65 10.33
C ASN A 254 -24.79 10.89 9.44
N ASP A 255 -24.68 12.11 9.98
CA ASP A 255 -25.01 13.35 9.28
C ASP A 255 -23.91 13.88 8.33
N GLU A 256 -22.69 13.31 8.40
CA GLU A 256 -21.54 13.68 7.56
C GLU A 256 -21.02 12.50 6.72
N LYS A 257 -21.82 11.43 6.53
CA LYS A 257 -21.39 10.31 5.70
C LYS A 257 -21.27 10.78 4.24
N PRO A 258 -20.07 10.74 3.63
CA PRO A 258 -19.92 11.10 2.24
C PRO A 258 -20.83 10.21 1.38
N THR A 259 -21.59 10.84 0.49
CA THR A 259 -22.48 10.12 -0.43
C THR A 259 -21.64 9.32 -1.42
N HIS A 260 -21.42 8.04 -1.13
CA HIS A 260 -20.72 7.12 -2.04
C HIS A 260 -21.72 6.49 -3.00
N ILE A 261 -21.56 6.71 -4.31
CA ILE A 261 -22.40 6.06 -5.32
C ILE A 261 -21.76 4.72 -5.65
N HIS A 262 -22.49 3.65 -5.37
CA HIS A 262 -21.98 2.31 -5.60
C HIS A 262 -21.77 2.05 -7.10
N GLN A 263 -20.51 1.85 -7.54
CA GLN A 263 -20.17 1.59 -8.94
C GLN A 263 -20.42 0.12 -9.29
N LYS A 264 -21.15 -0.15 -10.38
CA LYS A 264 -21.36 -1.51 -10.89
C LYS A 264 -20.18 -1.99 -11.74
N CYS A 265 -19.08 -2.39 -11.08
CA CYS A 265 -17.83 -2.78 -11.72
C CYS A 265 -17.98 -3.88 -12.79
N GLN A 266 -18.81 -4.89 -12.56
CA GLN A 266 -19.08 -5.93 -13.56
C GLN A 266 -19.73 -5.41 -14.85
N GLN A 267 -20.67 -4.47 -14.75
CA GLN A 267 -21.33 -3.88 -15.92
C GLN A 267 -20.35 -3.00 -16.70
N LYS A 268 -19.48 -2.28 -15.98
CA LYS A 268 -18.43 -1.48 -16.56
C LYS A 268 -17.43 -2.33 -17.34
N LEU A 269 -16.92 -3.42 -16.74
CA LEU A 269 -16.00 -4.35 -17.41
C LEU A 269 -16.59 -4.86 -18.74
N ARG A 270 -17.85 -5.32 -18.72
CA ARG A 270 -18.56 -5.78 -19.92
C ARG A 270 -18.59 -4.70 -21.01
N SER A 271 -18.94 -3.47 -20.64
CA SER A 271 -18.98 -2.34 -21.58
C SER A 271 -17.60 -2.01 -22.16
N LEU A 272 -16.53 -2.02 -21.35
CA LEU A 272 -15.17 -1.78 -21.83
C LEU A 272 -14.71 -2.86 -22.82
N CYS A 273 -14.98 -4.12 -22.52
CA CYS A 273 -14.63 -5.24 -23.39
C CYS A 273 -15.46 -5.26 -24.68
N GLU A 274 -16.75 -4.93 -24.63
CA GLU A 274 -17.60 -4.82 -25.83
C GLU A 274 -17.13 -3.71 -26.77
N LYS A 275 -16.79 -2.53 -26.23
CA LYS A 275 -16.25 -1.41 -27.02
C LYS A 275 -14.96 -1.80 -27.75
N LEU A 276 -14.07 -2.52 -27.07
CA LEU A 276 -12.79 -2.94 -27.64
C LEU A 276 -12.97 -4.03 -28.72
N LYS A 277 -13.86 -5.00 -28.49
CA LYS A 277 -14.14 -6.11 -29.43
C LYS A 277 -14.72 -5.67 -30.77
N ASN A 278 -15.35 -4.51 -30.83
CA ASN A 278 -15.99 -3.97 -32.04
C ASN A 278 -15.02 -3.20 -32.95
N ILE A 279 -13.71 -3.25 -32.66
CA ILE A 279 -12.67 -2.50 -33.38
C ILE A 279 -11.69 -3.50 -33.99
N ASP A 280 -11.43 -3.35 -35.28
CA ASP A 280 -10.48 -4.20 -36.00
C ASP A 280 -9.11 -3.53 -36.22
N ASP A 281 -9.03 -2.20 -36.06
CA ASP A 281 -7.79 -1.43 -36.20
C ASP A 281 -6.92 -1.51 -34.94
N ILE A 282 -5.70 -2.04 -35.11
CA ILE A 282 -4.77 -2.29 -33.99
C ILE A 282 -4.36 -1.00 -33.27
N HIS A 283 -4.13 0.10 -33.99
CA HIS A 283 -3.77 1.37 -33.36
C HIS A 283 -4.92 1.93 -32.52
N THR A 284 -6.15 1.79 -33.00
CA THR A 284 -7.35 2.19 -32.27
C THR A 284 -7.58 1.28 -31.05
N ILE A 285 -7.36 -0.04 -31.16
CA ILE A 285 -7.40 -0.97 -30.03
C ILE A 285 -6.38 -0.58 -28.97
N ASP A 286 -5.13 -0.30 -29.36
CA ASP A 286 -4.06 0.08 -28.43
C ASP A 286 -4.42 1.37 -27.69
N ASN A 287 -4.81 2.42 -28.41
CA ASN A 287 -5.20 3.70 -27.80
C ASN A 287 -6.40 3.54 -26.86
N LEU A 288 -7.40 2.75 -27.26
CA LEU A 288 -8.59 2.52 -26.44
C LEU A 288 -8.28 1.69 -25.20
N ALA A 289 -7.43 0.66 -25.32
CA ALA A 289 -6.97 -0.13 -24.19
C ALA A 289 -6.20 0.72 -23.18
N HIS A 290 -5.27 1.58 -23.65
CA HIS A 290 -4.60 2.56 -22.79
C HIS A 290 -5.59 3.45 -22.06
N ALA A 291 -6.58 4.01 -22.77
CA ALA A 291 -7.58 4.89 -22.18
C ALA A 291 -8.42 4.17 -21.11
N HIS A 292 -8.86 2.93 -21.39
CA HIS A 292 -9.60 2.11 -20.43
C HIS A 292 -8.79 1.81 -19.17
N ILE A 293 -7.53 1.42 -19.32
CA ILE A 293 -6.64 1.08 -18.19
C ILE A 293 -6.32 2.34 -17.37
N ALA A 294 -6.03 3.46 -18.02
CA ALA A 294 -5.78 4.73 -17.38
C ALA A 294 -7.02 5.21 -16.60
N GLN A 295 -8.21 5.06 -17.17
CA GLN A 295 -9.46 5.38 -16.49
C GLN A 295 -9.65 4.53 -15.23
N CYS A 296 -9.51 3.20 -15.33
CA CYS A 296 -9.67 2.32 -14.16
C CYS A 296 -8.63 2.62 -13.08
N SER A 297 -7.40 2.97 -13.47
CA SER A 297 -6.33 3.33 -12.55
C SER A 297 -6.62 4.66 -11.84
N ALA A 298 -7.07 5.69 -12.57
CA ALA A 298 -7.46 6.97 -12.00
C ALA A 298 -8.59 6.83 -10.98
N GLU A 299 -9.57 5.97 -11.26
CA GLU A 299 -10.68 5.69 -10.34
C GLU A 299 -10.21 4.97 -9.07
N ASN A 300 -9.31 3.99 -9.17
CA ASN A 300 -8.70 3.37 -7.99
C ASN A 300 -7.94 4.39 -7.14
N ILE A 301 -7.16 5.27 -7.76
CA ILE A 301 -6.45 6.35 -7.04
C ILE A 301 -7.45 7.25 -6.31
N MET A 302 -8.50 7.71 -6.98
CA MET A 302 -9.48 8.61 -6.37
C MET A 302 -10.18 7.96 -5.18
N LEU A 303 -10.63 6.71 -5.33
CA LEU A 303 -11.29 5.97 -4.23
C LEU A 303 -10.32 5.71 -3.08
N TRP A 304 -9.07 5.34 -3.37
CA TRP A 304 -8.02 5.17 -2.36
C TRP A 304 -7.76 6.45 -1.57
N CYS A 305 -7.58 7.59 -2.26
CA CYS A 305 -7.40 8.87 -1.59
C CYS A 305 -8.61 9.23 -0.72
N GLN A 306 -9.83 9.01 -1.22
CA GLN A 306 -11.04 9.24 -0.44
C GLN A 306 -11.10 8.32 0.80
N PHE A 307 -10.75 7.04 0.65
CA PHE A 307 -10.67 6.08 1.74
C PHE A 307 -9.70 6.55 2.83
N ILE A 308 -8.46 6.87 2.48
CA ILE A 308 -7.45 7.32 3.45
C ILE A 308 -7.83 8.65 4.09
N GLN A 309 -8.41 9.60 3.34
CA GLN A 309 -8.91 10.85 3.92
C GLN A 309 -10.05 10.66 4.92
N THR A 310 -10.89 9.64 4.71
CA THR A 310 -12.06 9.38 5.56
C THR A 310 -11.68 8.54 6.80
N PHE A 311 -10.83 7.53 6.62
CA PHE A 311 -10.57 6.48 7.62
C PHE A 311 -9.14 6.42 8.12
N GLY A 312 -8.22 7.14 7.47
CA GLY A 312 -6.82 7.21 7.84
C GLY A 312 -6.65 7.83 9.22
N VAL A 313 -5.91 7.15 10.10
CA VAL A 313 -5.67 7.57 11.49
C VAL A 313 -7.00 7.88 12.22
N HIS A 314 -8.09 7.20 11.86
CA HIS A 314 -9.38 7.34 12.54
C HIS A 314 -9.52 6.26 13.64
N GLU A 315 -9.97 6.64 14.84
CA GLU A 315 -10.00 5.72 15.99
C GLU A 315 -10.94 4.53 15.77
N SER A 316 -12.14 4.80 15.22
CA SER A 316 -13.11 3.75 14.87
C SER A 316 -12.52 2.66 13.97
N THR A 317 -11.69 3.04 12.98
CA THR A 317 -11.03 2.10 12.07
C THR A 317 -10.15 1.12 12.82
N ALA A 318 -9.30 1.65 13.71
CA ALA A 318 -8.40 0.83 14.52
C ALA A 318 -9.17 -0.12 15.46
N ILE A 319 -10.28 0.33 16.04
CA ILE A 319 -11.11 -0.49 16.93
C ILE A 319 -11.77 -1.65 16.16
N VAL A 320 -12.33 -1.37 14.98
CA VAL A 320 -12.96 -2.41 14.14
C VAL A 320 -11.92 -3.45 13.73
N LEU A 321 -10.80 -3.01 13.15
CA LEU A 321 -9.76 -3.92 12.67
C LEU A 321 -9.10 -4.73 13.78
N SER A 322 -8.92 -4.14 14.98
CA SER A 322 -8.35 -4.87 16.12
C SER A 322 -9.29 -5.96 16.64
N LYS A 323 -10.60 -5.71 16.66
CA LYS A 323 -11.62 -6.72 17.00
C LYS A 323 -11.65 -7.85 15.98
N GLU A 324 -11.66 -7.54 14.69
CA GLU A 324 -11.60 -8.55 13.63
C GLU A 324 -10.33 -9.41 13.73
N TYR A 325 -9.18 -8.76 13.93
CA TYR A 325 -7.91 -9.45 14.10
C TYR A 325 -7.94 -10.39 15.30
N HIS A 326 -8.46 -9.92 16.44
CA HIS A 326 -8.61 -10.74 17.64
C HIS A 326 -9.51 -11.95 17.38
N PHE A 327 -10.67 -11.74 16.72
CA PHE A 327 -11.60 -12.81 16.39
C PHE A 327 -10.95 -13.87 15.50
N LYS A 328 -10.28 -13.45 14.41
CA LYS A 328 -9.53 -14.34 13.50
C LYS A 328 -8.45 -15.12 14.27
N ARG A 329 -7.74 -14.49 15.20
CA ARG A 329 -6.71 -15.16 16.00
C ARG A 329 -7.31 -16.22 16.92
N VAL A 330 -8.43 -15.93 17.59
CA VAL A 330 -9.07 -16.87 18.52
C VAL A 330 -9.73 -18.03 17.78
N SER A 331 -10.33 -17.78 16.62
CA SER A 331 -11.00 -18.82 15.83
C SER A 331 -10.05 -19.89 15.28
N HIS A 332 -8.74 -19.64 15.25
CA HIS A 332 -7.75 -20.67 14.90
C HIS A 332 -7.51 -21.69 16.02
N PHE A 333 -7.97 -21.41 17.25
CA PHE A 333 -7.82 -22.29 18.42
C PHE A 333 -9.11 -23.04 18.80
N VAL A 334 -10.22 -22.77 18.10
CA VAL A 334 -11.53 -23.42 18.26
C VAL A 334 -11.73 -24.36 17.08
#